data_AF-A0A0L8FLQ9-F1
#
_entry.id   AF-A0A0L8FLQ9-F1
#
_cell.length_a   1.000
_cell.length_b   1.000
_cell.length_c   1.000
_cell.angle_alpha   90.00
_cell.angle_beta   90.00
_cell.angle_gamma   90.00
#
_symmetry.space_group_name_H-M   'P 1'
#
loop_
_entity.id
_entity.type
_entity.pdbx_description
1 polymer ?
#
loop_
_entity_poly.entity_id
_entity_poly.type
_entity_poly.pdbx_seq_one_letter_code
_entity_poly.pdbx_strand_id
1 'polypeptide(L)'
;VTPHVPSGGSYGDPHFFVKLKNVTFPVCYKMPAKAGRLMTLIYDPVLKINVSAKIMEGTGSYKPGRPNRTYIGKVYIKTADVEIMIATHQIVFNGKRLIWKHEADIAFAGASCEVNGKGTLVEIEINPG
;
A
#
# COMPACT_ATOMS: atom_id res chain seq x y z
N VAL A 1 -19.90 10.87 16.73
CA VAL A 1 -20.27 9.95 15.62
C VAL A 1 -19.30 8.79 15.65
N THR A 2 -19.76 7.60 16.00
CA THR A 2 -18.95 6.38 16.01
C THR A 2 -18.61 5.99 14.57
N PRO A 3 -17.35 5.67 14.23
CA PRO A 3 -17.00 5.27 12.87
C PRO A 3 -17.65 3.92 12.58
N HIS A 4 -18.57 3.87 11.62
CA HIS A 4 -19.05 2.61 11.06
C HIS A 4 -17.89 1.98 10.27
N VAL A 5 -17.35 0.87 10.79
CA VAL A 5 -16.48 -0.02 10.01
C VAL A 5 -17.38 -0.78 9.04
N PRO A 6 -17.18 -0.70 7.70
CA PRO A 6 -18.02 -1.44 6.76
C PRO A 6 -17.83 -2.95 6.96
N SER A 7 -18.90 -3.67 7.33
CA SER A 7 -18.91 -5.13 7.53
C SER A 7 -19.07 -5.91 6.21
N GLY A 8 -18.44 -5.43 5.13
CA GLY A 8 -18.51 -6.01 3.78
C GLY A 8 -17.22 -6.69 3.36
N GLY A 9 -16.65 -7.54 4.22
CA GLY A 9 -15.41 -8.26 3.93
C GLY A 9 -15.67 -9.51 3.09
N SER A 10 -15.54 -9.43 1.77
CA SER A 10 -15.27 -10.62 0.96
C SER A 10 -13.93 -11.19 1.43
N TYR A 11 -13.98 -12.31 2.15
CA TYR A 11 -12.89 -12.95 2.87
C TYR A 11 -11.55 -12.98 2.09
N GLY A 12 -10.66 -12.05 2.41
CA GLY A 12 -9.22 -12.16 2.17
C GLY A 12 -8.68 -11.71 0.82
N ASP A 13 -9.46 -10.97 0.01
CA ASP A 13 -8.93 -10.31 -1.18
C ASP A 13 -8.27 -8.97 -0.81
N PRO A 14 -7.24 -8.50 -1.53
CA PRO A 14 -6.64 -7.21 -1.27
C PRO A 14 -7.62 -6.08 -1.64
N HIS A 15 -7.78 -5.12 -0.73
CA HIS A 15 -8.62 -3.95 -0.93
C HIS A 15 -7.75 -2.68 -0.84
N PHE A 16 -7.95 -1.78 -1.78
CA PHE A 16 -7.40 -0.43 -1.73
C PHE A 16 -8.54 0.57 -1.48
N PHE A 17 -8.32 1.47 -0.52
CA PHE A 17 -9.29 2.49 -0.13
C PHE A 17 -8.83 3.86 -0.61
N VAL A 18 -9.68 4.55 -1.37
CA VAL A 18 -9.45 5.94 -1.76
C VAL A 18 -10.41 6.83 -0.99
N LYS A 19 -9.87 7.81 -0.27
CA LYS A 19 -10.67 8.89 0.31
C LYS A 19 -10.78 10.01 -0.71
N LEU A 20 -12.01 10.34 -1.10
CA LEU A 20 -12.29 11.44 -2.02
C LEU A 20 -12.75 12.66 -1.21
N LYS A 21 -12.36 13.85 -1.66
CA LYS A 21 -12.82 15.11 -1.06
C LYS A 21 -14.35 15.14 -1.11
N ASN A 22 -14.98 15.49 0.01
CA ASN A 22 -16.43 15.57 0.19
C ASN A 22 -17.19 14.22 0.12
N VAL A 23 -16.50 13.08 0.22
CA VAL A 23 -17.14 11.76 0.36
C VAL A 23 -16.94 11.26 1.80
N THR A 24 -18.04 10.93 2.48
CA THR A 24 -18.03 10.55 3.91
C THR A 24 -17.58 9.12 4.17
N PHE A 25 -17.44 8.31 3.12
CA PHE A 25 -16.96 6.93 3.17
C PHE A 25 -15.84 6.71 2.15
N PRO A 26 -14.83 5.88 2.47
CA PRO A 26 -13.80 5.54 1.50
C PRO A 26 -14.36 4.64 0.40
N VAL A 27 -13.95 4.88 -0.86
CA VAL A 27 -14.28 3.99 -1.98
C VAL A 27 -13.37 2.77 -1.92
N CYS A 28 -13.97 1.59 -1.91
CA CYS A 28 -13.26 0.30 -1.82
C CYS A 28 -13.17 -0.34 -3.21
N TYR A 29 -11.95 -0.62 -3.66
CA TYR A 29 -11.73 -1.33 -4.93
C TYR A 29 -11.35 -2.77 -4.64
N LYS A 30 -12.16 -3.71 -5.16
CA LYS A 30 -11.79 -5.12 -5.21
C LYS A 30 -10.74 -5.31 -6.30
N MET A 31 -9.64 -5.97 -5.96
CA MET A 31 -8.56 -6.23 -6.92
C MET A 31 -8.43 -7.74 -7.22
N PRO A 32 -9.31 -8.30 -8.08
CA PRO A 32 -9.19 -9.70 -8.49
C PRO A 32 -8.02 -9.85 -9.46
N ALA A 33 -6.84 -10.15 -8.95
CA ALA A 33 -5.65 -10.37 -9.77
C ALA A 33 -4.95 -11.67 -9.43
N LYS A 34 -4.34 -12.26 -10.46
CA LYS A 34 -3.49 -13.43 -10.32
C LYS A 34 -2.22 -13.07 -9.55
N ALA A 35 -1.71 -14.01 -8.76
CA ALA A 35 -0.41 -13.89 -8.13
C ALA A 35 0.69 -13.59 -9.17
N GLY A 36 1.67 -12.80 -8.76
CA GLY A 36 2.76 -12.31 -9.61
C GLY A 36 2.43 -11.08 -10.44
N ARG A 37 1.15 -10.72 -10.60
CA ARG A 37 0.73 -9.55 -11.39
C ARG A 37 1.09 -8.25 -10.67
N LEU A 38 1.67 -7.31 -11.43
CA LEU A 38 1.78 -5.90 -11.05
C LEU A 38 0.54 -5.17 -11.56
N MET A 39 -0.14 -4.44 -10.67
CA MET A 39 -1.34 -3.67 -10.99
C MET A 39 -1.09 -2.20 -10.74
N THR A 40 -1.44 -1.35 -11.70
CA THR A 40 -1.51 0.10 -11.48
C THR A 40 -2.77 0.44 -10.68
N LEU A 41 -2.59 1.11 -9.54
CA LEU A 41 -3.67 1.59 -8.67
C LEU A 41 -4.02 3.04 -8.97
N ILE A 42 -2.99 3.89 -9.14
CA ILE A 42 -3.11 5.31 -9.44
C ILE A 42 -2.07 5.62 -10.51
N TYR A 43 -2.48 6.36 -11.53
CA TYR A 43 -1.58 6.91 -12.53
C TYR A 43 -2.01 8.33 -12.84
N ASP A 44 -1.16 9.28 -12.48
CA ASP A 44 -1.29 10.68 -12.80
C ASP A 44 -0.03 11.13 -13.55
N PRO A 45 -0.09 11.27 -14.89
CA PRO A 45 1.07 11.69 -15.68
C PRO A 45 1.40 13.17 -15.51
N VAL A 46 0.46 14.00 -15.07
CA VAL A 46 0.66 15.45 -14.90
C VAL A 46 1.46 15.69 -13.61
N LEU A 47 1.04 15.07 -12.52
CA LEU A 47 1.75 15.12 -11.23
C LEU A 47 2.91 14.12 -11.15
N LYS A 48 3.10 13.31 -12.21
CA LYS A 48 4.11 12.23 -12.29
C LYS A 48 3.99 11.23 -11.13
N ILE A 49 2.77 10.93 -10.69
CA ILE A 49 2.49 9.97 -9.63
C ILE A 49 2.09 8.63 -10.26
N ASN A 50 2.77 7.56 -9.88
CA ASN A 50 2.41 6.21 -10.22
C ASN A 50 2.42 5.35 -8.95
N VAL A 51 1.25 4.81 -8.60
CA VAL A 51 1.11 3.84 -7.52
C VAL A 51 0.77 2.49 -8.14
N SER A 52 1.57 1.48 -7.87
CA SER A 52 1.32 0.11 -8.31
C SER A 52 1.47 -0.89 -7.17
N ALA A 53 0.80 -2.03 -7.28
CA ALA A 53 0.85 -3.08 -6.27
C ALA A 53 1.19 -4.43 -6.91
N LYS A 54 2.08 -5.17 -6.26
CA LYS A 54 2.41 -6.55 -6.64
C LYS A 54 1.57 -7.52 -5.80
N ILE A 55 0.78 -8.30 -6.51
CA ILE A 55 -0.10 -9.30 -5.91
C ILE A 55 0.68 -10.60 -5.70
N MET A 56 0.57 -11.13 -4.50
CA MET A 56 1.23 -12.35 -4.05
C MET A 56 0.19 -13.42 -3.74
N GLU A 57 0.58 -14.68 -3.93
CA GLU A 57 -0.21 -15.83 -3.49
C GLU A 57 -0.06 -16.00 -1.97
N GLY A 58 -1.17 -16.20 -1.28
CA GLY A 58 -1.19 -16.54 0.14
C GLY A 58 -0.63 -17.94 0.37
N THR A 59 0.08 -18.12 1.48
CA THR A 59 0.75 -19.38 1.86
C THR A 59 -0.19 -20.39 2.55
N GLY A 60 -1.51 -20.25 2.39
CA GLY A 60 -2.49 -21.15 2.98
C GLY A 60 -2.45 -22.54 2.35
N SER A 61 -2.88 -23.55 3.10
CA SER A 61 -3.06 -24.90 2.56
C SER A 61 -4.13 -24.89 1.47
N TYR A 62 -3.77 -25.40 0.29
CA TYR A 62 -4.68 -25.59 -0.83
C TYR A 62 -5.92 -26.37 -0.38
N LYS A 63 -7.11 -25.84 -0.66
CA LYS A 63 -8.39 -26.52 -0.42
C LYS A 63 -9.06 -26.78 -1.78
N PRO A 64 -9.42 -28.02 -2.12
CA PRO A 64 -10.14 -28.32 -3.37
C PRO A 64 -11.36 -27.41 -3.52
N GLY A 65 -11.50 -26.77 -4.68
CA GLY A 65 -12.59 -25.84 -4.97
C GLY A 65 -12.45 -24.44 -4.35
N ARG A 66 -11.34 -24.13 -3.67
CA ARG A 66 -11.03 -22.78 -3.17
C ARG A 66 -9.66 -22.36 -3.70
N PRO A 67 -9.59 -21.38 -4.62
CA PRO A 67 -8.29 -20.86 -5.06
C PRO A 67 -7.54 -20.28 -3.85
N ASN A 68 -6.20 -20.35 -3.91
CA ASN A 68 -5.37 -19.67 -2.92
C ASN A 68 -5.71 -18.18 -2.91
N ARG A 69 -5.87 -17.63 -1.70
CA ARG A 69 -6.12 -16.20 -1.54
C ARG A 69 -4.92 -15.43 -2.06
N THR A 70 -5.16 -14.22 -2.54
CA THR A 70 -4.07 -13.30 -2.90
C THR A 70 -4.02 -12.13 -1.95
N TYR A 71 -2.88 -11.46 -1.86
CA TYR A 71 -2.72 -10.24 -1.06
C TYR A 71 -1.73 -9.28 -1.73
N ILE A 72 -1.77 -8.00 -1.34
CA ILE A 72 -0.76 -7.03 -1.77
C ILE A 72 0.52 -7.31 -1.00
N GLY A 73 1.53 -7.87 -1.67
CA GLY A 73 2.83 -8.14 -1.05
C GLY A 73 3.77 -6.94 -1.10
N LYS A 74 3.61 -6.08 -2.11
CA LYS A 74 4.38 -4.84 -2.26
C LYS A 74 3.52 -3.73 -2.86
N VAL A 75 3.69 -2.51 -2.37
CA VAL A 75 3.19 -1.29 -3.00
C VAL A 75 4.40 -0.48 -3.45
N TYR A 76 4.36 0.01 -4.68
CA TYR A 76 5.36 0.90 -5.25
C TYR A 76 4.69 2.26 -5.46
N ILE A 77 5.29 3.31 -4.90
CA ILE A 77 4.88 4.70 -5.10
C ILE A 77 6.05 5.40 -5.76
N LYS A 78 5.83 5.91 -6.96
CA LYS A 78 6.81 6.70 -7.70
C LYS A 78 6.24 8.07 -7.96
N THR A 79 6.96 9.10 -7.56
CA THR A 79 6.69 10.50 -7.90
C THR A 79 7.79 11.02 -8.84
N ALA A 80 7.81 12.33 -9.08
CA ALA A 80 8.93 12.97 -9.78
C ALA A 80 10.26 12.81 -9.02
N ASP A 81 10.21 12.86 -7.69
CA ASP A 81 11.40 13.03 -6.84
C ASP A 81 11.69 11.82 -5.93
N VAL A 82 10.70 10.94 -5.75
CA VAL A 82 10.78 9.84 -4.78
C VAL A 82 10.32 8.52 -5.39
N GLU A 83 11.06 7.46 -5.09
CA GLU A 83 10.66 6.07 -5.28
C GLU A 83 10.57 5.35 -3.94
N ILE A 84 9.39 4.79 -3.68
CA ILE A 84 9.08 4.09 -2.44
C ILE A 84 8.56 2.70 -2.77
N MET A 85 9.10 1.68 -2.12
CA MET A 85 8.53 0.34 -2.10
C MET A 85 8.21 -0.06 -0.67
N ILE A 86 6.95 -0.35 -0.40
CA ILE A 86 6.45 -0.80 0.89
C ILE A 86 6.14 -2.29 0.77
N ALA A 87 6.72 -3.11 1.65
CA ALA A 87 6.43 -4.53 1.78
C ALA A 87 6.04 -4.87 3.23
N THR A 88 5.71 -6.13 3.49
CA THR A 88 5.21 -6.58 4.80
C THR A 88 6.13 -6.31 5.99
N HIS A 89 7.45 -6.18 5.77
CA HIS A 89 8.44 -5.98 6.84
C HIS A 89 9.51 -4.93 6.53
N GLN A 90 9.39 -4.22 5.41
CA GLN A 90 10.39 -3.25 5.01
C GLN A 90 9.79 -2.15 4.16
N ILE A 91 10.43 -1.00 4.20
CA ILE A 91 10.24 0.09 3.26
C ILE A 91 11.57 0.31 2.57
N VAL A 92 11.57 0.51 1.27
CA VAL A 92 12.71 1.03 0.53
C VAL A 92 12.32 2.41 0.06
N PHE A 93 13.00 3.43 0.55
CA PHE A 93 12.75 4.83 0.23
C PHE A 93 14.00 5.40 -0.42
N ASN A 94 13.93 5.74 -1.72
CA ASN A 94 15.07 6.19 -2.51
C ASN A 94 16.32 5.30 -2.32
N GLY A 95 16.13 3.98 -2.35
CA GLY A 95 17.18 2.97 -2.18
C GLY A 95 17.61 2.69 -0.73
N LYS A 96 17.23 3.53 0.25
CA LYS A 96 17.48 3.27 1.67
C LYS A 96 16.44 2.31 2.22
N ARG A 97 16.91 1.23 2.84
CA ARG A 97 16.07 0.19 3.44
C ARG A 97 15.77 0.51 4.90
N LEU A 98 14.49 0.63 5.22
CA LEU A 98 13.96 0.73 6.58
C LEU A 98 13.20 -0.55 6.94
N ILE A 99 13.19 -0.89 8.23
CA ILE A 99 12.51 -2.08 8.74
C ILE A 99 11.31 -1.65 9.56
N TRP A 100 10.15 -2.23 9.24
CA TRP A 100 8.85 -1.89 9.81
C TRP A 100 8.76 -2.03 11.34
N LYS A 101 9.67 -2.82 11.93
CA LYS A 101 9.72 -3.12 13.37
C LYS A 101 10.58 -2.15 14.18
N HIS A 102 11.22 -1.19 13.53
CA HIS A 102 12.14 -0.27 14.17
C HIS A 102 11.67 1.16 13.93
N GLU A 103 11.66 1.97 14.98
CA GLU A 103 11.41 3.40 14.85
C GLU A 103 12.55 4.01 14.04
N ALA A 104 12.20 4.72 12.98
CA ALA A 104 13.17 5.38 12.10
C ALA A 104 12.52 6.57 11.39
N ASP A 105 13.27 7.65 11.26
CA ASP A 105 12.92 8.79 10.43
C ASP A 105 14.05 9.02 9.41
N ILE A 106 13.68 9.22 8.15
CA ILE A 106 14.58 9.67 7.10
C ILE A 106 13.94 10.84 6.36
N ALA A 107 14.70 11.93 6.22
CA ALA A 107 14.33 13.07 5.40
C ALA A 107 15.29 13.25 4.22
N PHE A 108 14.73 13.74 3.12
CA PHE A 108 15.44 14.20 1.93
C PHE A 108 14.79 15.51 1.45
N ALA A 109 15.42 16.19 0.50
CA ALA A 109 14.82 17.38 -0.10
C ALA A 109 13.44 17.03 -0.70
N GLY A 110 12.38 17.65 -0.19
CA GLY A 110 11.00 17.46 -0.65
C GLY A 110 10.28 16.20 -0.15
N ALA A 111 10.85 15.39 0.74
CA ALA A 111 10.11 14.26 1.32
C ALA A 111 10.70 13.72 2.62
N SER A 112 9.84 13.16 3.46
CA SER A 112 10.21 12.44 4.68
C SER A 112 9.46 11.11 4.77
N CYS A 113 10.04 10.17 5.49
CA CYS A 113 9.45 8.88 5.79
C CYS A 113 9.64 8.59 7.27
N GLU A 114 8.54 8.50 8.00
CA GLU A 114 8.52 8.10 9.40
C GLU A 114 7.97 6.68 9.53
N VAL A 115 8.76 5.83 10.18
CA VAL A 115 8.37 4.47 10.53
C VAL A 115 8.16 4.42 12.03
N ASN A 116 6.92 4.16 12.45
CA ASN A 116 6.64 3.86 13.84
C ASN A 116 6.92 2.38 14.12
N GLY A 117 7.98 2.11 14.88
CA GLY A 117 8.47 0.78 15.21
C GLY A 117 7.53 -0.05 16.09
N LYS A 118 6.40 0.48 16.54
CA LYS A 118 5.33 -0.31 17.17
C LYS A 118 4.60 -1.20 16.17
N GLY A 119 4.88 -1.09 14.88
CA GLY A 119 4.32 -1.96 13.86
C GLY A 119 2.81 -1.78 13.70
N THR A 120 2.33 -0.54 13.84
CA THR A 120 0.91 -0.20 13.73
C THR A 120 0.63 0.75 12.58
N LEU A 121 1.58 1.62 12.23
CA LEU A 121 1.41 2.64 11.20
C LEU A 121 2.75 3.00 10.55
N VAL A 122 2.70 3.33 9.27
CA VAL A 122 3.77 4.02 8.54
C VAL A 122 3.18 5.29 7.96
N GLU A 123 3.86 6.41 8.18
CA GLU A 123 3.50 7.69 7.61
C GLU A 123 4.60 8.13 6.65
N ILE A 124 4.17 8.48 5.44
CA ILE A 124 5.05 8.95 4.39
C ILE A 124 4.51 10.30 3.97
N GLU A 125 5.32 11.32 4.17
CA GLU A 125 4.99 12.68 3.78
C GLU A 125 5.86 13.06 2.59
N ILE A 126 5.20 13.35 1.46
CA ILE A 126 5.86 13.86 0.27
C ILE A 126 5.48 15.33 0.18
N ASN A 127 6.46 16.19 0.40
CA ASN A 127 6.29 17.64 0.37
C ASN A 127 6.70 18.14 -1.01
N PRO A 128 5.76 18.46 -1.91
CA PRO A 128 6.12 19.08 -3.18
C PRO A 128 6.91 20.36 -2.88
N GLY A 129 8.14 20.42 -3.38
CA GLY A 129 8.99 21.62 -3.28
C GLY A 129 8.45 22.78 -4.09
#